data_AF-A0A5C6ZAB5-F1
#
_entry.id   AF-A0A5C6ZAB5-F1
#
_cell.length_a   1.000
_cell.length_b   1.000
_cell.length_c   1.000
_cell.angle_alpha   90.00
_cell.angle_beta   90.00
_cell.angle_gamma   90.00
#
_symmetry.space_group_name_H-M   'P 1'
#
loop_
_entity.id
_entity.type
_entity.pdbx_description
1 polymer ?
#
loop_
_entity_poly.entity_id
_entity_poly.type
_entity_poly.pdbx_seq_one_letter_code
_entity_poly.pdbx_strand_id
1 'polypeptide(L)'
;MKHKRIKTYLKFGILLFGISAIAIACQKDDNVSTEQNSELKIPQIETISYDDDNTTFNNLKSQYNLDRYRATKFTGNIQAKSTTDTLGLVIETDIIKQATLGDYTSYTIKIVHQNDSTVFYNLTIEYKNGESDLFITKYTPTEYWINNKDKPFQGKVQSKRATLTQYTDPEEAFEEGYTGNPELGSGPGGGGGAQYGSDYPVGCLGTVVVTTELVAYKCGCGDWPWDDCEGCSTSPQWPGYDQVTLYACEENWDIEDPYDPGDTGNPGGGSLPDPTDDDPSITVTIRPEECTEQITGDLDGDCALSPYEFCMLGDNSQEICDCVADDNTLAECIEEDELISDCNLLENLSLSADFATKMQELINNTTGNTEIAYFGSTDDNDDTTFPDRVESQPDQRGVNVSISSNVPVDVFIHNHFNNGLGSLSVFSGSDLYTLYQLYTNGNISDVDEYVMVVATPGSNASSTDDDTVYAITINDLNSFAEFGSKFLIDDFLIDALYQNIGNKIDTNISINLNEERFAKLLKDFSSGLTLHRGDRNDLTSWTKLKVKNDNTIKESNCN
;
A
#
# COMPACT_ATOMS: atom_id res chain seq x y z
N MET A 1 -1.03 68.62 10.50
CA MET A 1 -0.98 67.16 10.78
C MET A 1 -2.36 66.46 10.91
N LYS A 2 -3.50 67.16 11.10
CA LYS A 2 -4.81 66.50 11.29
C LYS A 2 -5.47 65.93 10.01
N HIS A 3 -5.17 66.45 8.82
CA HIS A 3 -5.82 66.01 7.57
C HIS A 3 -5.29 64.69 6.97
N LYS A 4 -4.06 64.26 7.28
CA LYS A 4 -3.51 63.00 6.75
C LYS A 4 -4.14 61.77 7.44
N ARG A 5 -4.42 61.85 8.74
CA ARG A 5 -5.01 60.73 9.50
C ARG A 5 -6.45 60.41 9.09
N ILE A 6 -7.25 61.42 8.78
CA ILE A 6 -8.65 61.23 8.33
C ILE A 6 -8.75 60.44 7.02
N LYS A 7 -7.82 60.65 6.07
CA LYS A 7 -7.82 59.88 4.81
C LYS A 7 -7.52 58.40 5.03
N THR A 8 -6.68 58.05 6.01
CA THR A 8 -6.37 56.66 6.33
C THR A 8 -7.57 55.96 6.96
N TYR A 9 -8.26 56.60 7.90
CA TYR A 9 -9.46 56.01 8.53
C TYR A 9 -10.62 55.84 7.54
N LEU A 10 -10.80 56.77 6.60
CA LEU A 10 -11.83 56.65 5.57
C LEU A 10 -11.57 55.46 4.62
N LYS A 11 -10.32 55.24 4.22
CA LYS A 11 -9.94 54.08 3.39
C LYS A 11 -10.16 52.76 4.13
N PHE A 12 -9.82 52.72 5.42
CA PHE A 12 -10.01 51.53 6.24
C PHE A 12 -11.51 51.22 6.44
N GLY A 13 -12.33 52.26 6.63
CA GLY A 13 -13.79 52.10 6.72
C GLY A 13 -14.43 51.56 5.44
N ILE A 14 -13.99 52.02 4.26
CA ILE A 14 -14.50 51.51 2.97
C ILE A 14 -14.09 50.05 2.76
N LEU A 15 -12.87 49.67 3.14
CA LEU A 15 -12.40 48.28 3.05
C LEU A 15 -13.23 47.35 3.93
N LEU A 16 -13.46 47.73 5.20
CA LEU A 16 -14.27 46.94 6.13
C LEU A 16 -15.72 46.81 5.64
N PHE A 17 -16.30 47.87 5.10
CA PHE A 17 -17.65 47.84 4.56
C PHE A 17 -17.76 46.93 3.32
N GLY A 18 -16.72 46.90 2.46
CA GLY A 18 -16.65 45.99 1.32
C GLY A 18 -16.59 44.51 1.73
N ILE A 19 -15.79 44.18 2.75
CA ILE A 19 -15.69 42.81 3.26
C ILE A 19 -17.02 42.35 3.88
N SER A 20 -17.70 43.23 4.64
CA SER A 20 -19.01 42.90 5.21
C SER A 20 -20.10 42.72 4.14
N ALA A 21 -20.04 43.44 3.02
CA ALA A 21 -21.00 43.28 1.93
C ALA A 21 -20.85 41.93 1.20
N ILE A 22 -19.61 41.43 1.04
CA ILE A 22 -19.34 40.11 0.43
C ILE A 22 -19.83 38.98 1.34
N ALA A 23 -19.64 39.10 2.66
CA ALA A 23 -20.11 38.10 3.62
C ALA A 23 -21.64 37.96 3.64
N ILE A 24 -22.38 39.06 3.46
CA ILE A 24 -23.86 39.04 3.42
C ILE A 24 -24.38 38.52 2.08
N ALA A 25 -23.64 38.73 0.98
CA ALA A 25 -24.04 38.25 -0.34
C ALA A 25 -23.89 36.72 -0.50
N CYS A 26 -23.05 36.05 0.30
CA CYS A 26 -22.87 34.60 0.23
C CYS A 26 -23.90 33.78 1.04
N GLN A 27 -24.83 34.41 1.77
CA GLN A 27 -25.79 33.69 2.62
C GLN A 27 -27.19 33.53 2.00
N LYS A 28 -27.39 33.84 0.70
CA LYS A 28 -28.76 33.97 0.15
C LYS A 28 -29.20 32.96 -0.91
N ASP A 29 -28.38 31.98 -1.30
CA ASP A 29 -28.73 31.04 -2.38
C ASP A 29 -28.73 29.54 -1.99
N ASP A 30 -28.83 29.18 -0.71
CA ASP A 30 -28.84 27.77 -0.27
C ASP A 30 -30.22 27.08 -0.31
N ASN A 31 -31.21 27.66 -1.00
CA ASN A 31 -32.49 26.99 -1.26
C ASN A 31 -32.49 26.38 -2.68
N VAL A 32 -31.46 25.59 -2.97
CA VAL A 32 -31.53 24.58 -4.02
C VAL A 32 -32.27 23.39 -3.41
N SER A 33 -33.42 23.06 -3.97
CA SER A 33 -34.09 21.79 -3.70
C SER A 33 -33.08 20.67 -3.91
N THR A 34 -32.68 20.03 -2.82
CA THR A 34 -31.96 18.77 -2.83
C THR A 34 -32.93 17.76 -3.47
N GLU A 35 -32.88 17.65 -4.80
CA GLU A 35 -33.13 16.34 -5.40
C GLU A 35 -32.20 15.41 -4.62
N GLN A 36 -32.79 14.47 -3.90
CA GLN A 36 -32.04 13.38 -3.32
C GLN A 36 -31.36 12.70 -4.50
N ASN A 37 -30.11 13.09 -4.78
CA ASN A 37 -29.16 12.20 -5.39
C ASN A 37 -29.18 10.99 -4.48
N SER A 38 -29.98 9.99 -4.84
CA SER A 38 -29.81 8.64 -4.32
C SER A 38 -28.38 8.30 -4.67
N GLU A 39 -27.48 8.40 -3.70
CA GLU A 39 -26.11 7.95 -3.88
C GLU A 39 -26.23 6.55 -4.46
N LEU A 40 -25.70 6.39 -5.68
CA LEU A 40 -25.73 5.14 -6.40
C LEU A 40 -24.93 4.17 -5.53
N LYS A 41 -25.62 3.34 -4.76
CA LYS A 41 -24.96 2.42 -3.84
C LYS A 41 -24.32 1.33 -4.69
N ILE A 42 -22.99 1.36 -4.73
CA ILE A 42 -22.21 0.33 -5.42
C ILE A 42 -22.16 -0.89 -4.50
N PRO A 43 -22.52 -2.09 -4.99
CA PRO A 43 -22.43 -3.31 -4.19
C PRO A 43 -21.00 -3.56 -3.73
N GLN A 44 -20.84 -3.95 -2.46
CA GLN A 44 -19.54 -4.35 -1.91
C GLN A 44 -19.30 -5.81 -2.29
N ILE A 45 -18.13 -6.11 -2.85
CA ILE A 45 -17.75 -7.45 -3.29
C ILE A 45 -16.59 -7.92 -2.41
N GLU A 46 -16.75 -9.07 -1.79
CA GLU A 46 -15.71 -9.74 -1.01
C GLU A 46 -15.55 -11.19 -1.44
N THR A 47 -14.38 -11.75 -1.18
CA THR A 47 -14.07 -13.15 -1.47
C THR A 47 -13.99 -13.90 -0.15
N ILE A 48 -14.86 -14.90 0.03
CA ILE A 48 -14.90 -15.73 1.24
C ILE A 48 -14.57 -17.19 0.90
N SER A 49 -14.18 -17.95 1.91
CA SER A 49 -13.96 -19.39 1.78
C SER A 49 -15.27 -20.17 1.99
N TYR A 50 -15.40 -21.32 1.33
CA TYR A 50 -16.52 -22.24 1.49
C TYR A 50 -16.69 -22.76 2.93
N ASP A 51 -15.58 -22.81 3.67
CA ASP A 51 -15.54 -23.23 5.08
C ASP A 51 -15.41 -22.04 6.05
N ASP A 52 -15.62 -20.82 5.57
CA ASP A 52 -15.62 -19.62 6.41
C ASP A 52 -16.78 -19.59 7.42
N ASP A 53 -16.61 -18.87 8.53
CA ASP A 53 -17.57 -18.77 9.63
C ASP A 53 -18.76 -17.84 9.31
N ASN A 54 -19.00 -17.50 8.03
CA ASN A 54 -20.11 -16.66 7.60
C ASN A 54 -21.46 -17.33 7.91
N THR A 55 -22.14 -16.82 8.93
CA THR A 55 -23.40 -17.40 9.43
C THR A 55 -24.52 -17.46 8.39
N THR A 56 -24.67 -16.42 7.55
CA THR A 56 -25.71 -16.36 6.52
C THR A 56 -25.44 -17.41 5.45
N PHE A 57 -24.20 -17.47 4.94
CA PHE A 57 -23.81 -18.48 3.97
C PHE A 57 -23.94 -19.90 4.54
N ASN A 58 -23.53 -20.14 5.79
CA ASN A 58 -23.64 -21.46 6.43
C ASN A 58 -25.10 -21.93 6.58
N ASN A 59 -26.03 -21.01 6.86
CA ASN A 59 -27.47 -21.33 6.86
C ASN A 59 -27.96 -21.72 5.46
N LEU A 60 -27.59 -20.96 4.43
CA LEU A 60 -27.95 -21.25 3.04
C LEU A 60 -27.34 -22.56 2.54
N LYS A 61 -26.08 -22.81 2.88
CA LYS A 61 -25.34 -24.06 2.65
C LYS A 61 -26.10 -25.25 3.22
N SER A 62 -26.59 -25.15 4.45
CA SER A 62 -27.43 -26.17 5.07
C SER A 62 -28.80 -26.29 4.42
N GLN A 63 -29.44 -25.17 4.08
CA GLN A 63 -30.78 -25.13 3.47
C GLN A 63 -30.82 -25.83 2.11
N TYR A 64 -29.81 -25.58 1.27
CA TYR A 64 -29.68 -26.16 -0.07
C TYR A 64 -28.83 -27.44 -0.11
N ASN A 65 -28.32 -27.89 1.04
CA ASN A 65 -27.48 -29.09 1.18
C ASN A 65 -26.26 -29.08 0.23
N LEU A 66 -25.55 -27.95 0.17
CA LEU A 66 -24.47 -27.72 -0.79
C LEU A 66 -23.27 -28.66 -0.58
N ASP A 67 -23.04 -29.12 0.65
CA ASP A 67 -21.94 -30.05 0.97
C ASP A 67 -22.00 -31.35 0.16
N ARG A 68 -23.20 -31.75 -0.29
CA ARG A 68 -23.39 -32.93 -1.13
C ARG A 68 -22.80 -32.76 -2.54
N TYR A 69 -22.69 -31.51 -3.02
CA TYR A 69 -22.19 -31.19 -4.36
C TYR A 69 -20.73 -30.75 -4.34
N ARG A 70 -20.13 -30.55 -3.16
CA ARG A 70 -18.69 -30.25 -3.05
C ARG A 70 -17.88 -31.44 -3.52
N ALA A 71 -16.98 -31.21 -4.47
CA ALA A 71 -15.98 -32.22 -4.81
C ALA A 71 -15.17 -32.54 -3.55
N THR A 72 -15.29 -33.77 -3.03
CA THR A 72 -14.23 -34.28 -2.17
C THR A 72 -13.01 -34.38 -3.08
N LYS A 73 -11.96 -33.57 -2.82
CA LYS A 73 -10.70 -33.60 -3.58
C LYS A 73 -10.29 -35.06 -3.81
N PHE A 74 -10.56 -35.59 -4.99
CA PHE A 74 -10.20 -36.96 -5.36
C PHE A 74 -8.68 -36.94 -5.56
N THR A 75 -7.96 -37.20 -4.48
CA THR A 75 -6.50 -37.23 -4.43
C THR A 75 -5.88 -38.46 -5.12
N GLY A 76 -6.63 -39.15 -6.00
CA GLY A 76 -6.08 -40.28 -6.75
C GLY A 76 -7.00 -40.83 -7.83
N ASN A 77 -6.45 -40.94 -9.05
CA ASN A 77 -6.94 -41.71 -10.20
C ASN A 77 -8.46 -41.68 -10.48
N ILE A 78 -8.83 -40.91 -11.51
CA ILE A 78 -10.16 -40.68 -12.12
C ILE A 78 -10.96 -41.95 -12.50
N GLN A 79 -10.47 -43.16 -12.22
CA GLN A 79 -11.18 -44.42 -12.51
C GLN A 79 -12.02 -44.99 -11.36
N ALA A 80 -11.91 -44.48 -10.14
CA ALA A 80 -12.79 -44.89 -9.06
C ALA A 80 -14.09 -44.07 -9.10
N LYS A 81 -15.06 -44.50 -9.93
CA LYS A 81 -16.46 -44.06 -9.82
C LYS A 81 -16.95 -44.36 -8.40
N SER A 82 -16.91 -43.38 -7.49
CA SER A 82 -17.70 -43.47 -6.27
C SER A 82 -19.16 -43.42 -6.71
N THR A 83 -19.98 -44.30 -6.16
CA THR A 83 -21.40 -44.45 -6.49
C THR A 83 -22.27 -43.30 -5.93
N THR A 84 -21.65 -42.19 -5.53
CA THR A 84 -22.34 -40.94 -5.24
C THR A 84 -22.52 -40.22 -6.56
N ASP A 85 -23.53 -40.66 -7.28
CA ASP A 85 -23.93 -40.21 -8.62
C ASP A 85 -24.43 -38.76 -8.55
N THR A 86 -23.53 -37.77 -8.41
CA THR A 86 -23.84 -36.36 -8.66
C THR A 86 -23.84 -36.18 -10.17
N LEU A 87 -24.90 -36.64 -10.83
CA LEU A 87 -25.02 -36.77 -12.28
C LEU A 87 -24.94 -35.45 -13.09
N GLY A 88 -24.47 -34.33 -12.53
CA GLY A 88 -24.19 -33.15 -13.36
C GLY A 88 -23.53 -31.96 -12.66
N LEU A 89 -23.85 -31.69 -11.39
CA LEU A 89 -23.33 -30.50 -10.68
C LEU A 89 -22.24 -30.86 -9.66
N VAL A 90 -21.07 -30.24 -9.82
CA VAL A 90 -19.94 -30.33 -8.87
C VAL A 90 -19.44 -28.93 -8.52
N ILE A 91 -19.39 -28.58 -7.24
CA ILE A 91 -18.72 -27.35 -6.76
C ILE A 91 -17.21 -27.61 -6.77
N GLU A 92 -16.48 -26.85 -7.59
CA GLU A 92 -15.04 -27.06 -7.87
C GLU A 92 -14.12 -26.24 -6.98
N THR A 93 -14.61 -25.13 -6.45
CA THR A 93 -13.78 -24.13 -5.77
C THR A 93 -14.18 -23.99 -4.30
N ASP A 94 -13.19 -23.70 -3.46
CA ASP A 94 -13.42 -23.22 -2.09
C ASP A 94 -13.67 -21.70 -2.06
N ILE A 95 -13.61 -21.03 -3.22
CA ILE A 95 -13.78 -19.59 -3.34
C ILE A 95 -15.23 -19.23 -3.62
N ILE A 96 -15.76 -18.28 -2.86
CA ILE A 96 -17.11 -17.74 -3.02
C ILE A 96 -17.01 -16.23 -3.14
N LYS A 97 -17.65 -15.66 -4.16
CA LYS A 97 -17.79 -14.20 -4.27
C LYS A 97 -19.09 -13.80 -3.59
N GLN A 98 -18.97 -13.01 -2.53
CA GLN A 98 -20.11 -12.44 -1.83
C GLN A 98 -20.31 -11.00 -2.31
N ALA A 99 -21.54 -10.65 -2.70
CA ALA A 99 -21.91 -9.30 -3.05
C ALA A 99 -23.00 -8.79 -2.10
N THR A 100 -22.83 -7.60 -1.54
CA THR A 100 -23.80 -6.99 -0.60
C THR A 100 -24.25 -5.62 -1.06
N LEU A 101 -25.56 -5.37 -1.00
CA LEU A 101 -26.18 -4.08 -1.30
C LEU A 101 -27.36 -3.86 -0.36
N GLY A 102 -27.13 -3.13 0.73
CA GLY A 102 -28.17 -2.90 1.74
C GLY A 102 -28.52 -4.19 2.50
N ASP A 103 -29.77 -4.63 2.37
CA ASP A 103 -30.33 -5.87 2.94
C ASP A 103 -30.24 -7.07 1.98
N TYR A 104 -29.74 -6.86 0.76
CA TYR A 104 -29.51 -7.90 -0.22
C TYR A 104 -28.08 -8.45 -0.10
N THR A 105 -27.95 -9.78 -0.09
CA THR A 105 -26.66 -10.48 -0.23
C THR A 105 -26.76 -11.60 -1.25
N SER A 106 -25.77 -11.75 -2.13
CA SER A 106 -25.62 -12.95 -2.96
C SER A 106 -24.27 -13.63 -2.76
N TYR A 107 -24.26 -14.93 -2.99
CA TYR A 107 -23.09 -15.79 -2.97
C TYR A 107 -22.99 -16.48 -4.30
N THR A 108 -21.92 -16.20 -5.05
CA THR A 108 -21.66 -16.88 -6.33
C THR A 108 -20.56 -17.91 -6.16
N ILE A 109 -20.80 -19.12 -6.66
CA ILE A 109 -19.94 -20.29 -6.53
C ILE A 109 -19.72 -20.89 -7.91
N LYS A 110 -18.47 -21.17 -8.28
CA LYS A 110 -18.16 -21.86 -9.54
C LYS A 110 -18.57 -23.33 -9.45
N ILE A 111 -19.30 -23.80 -10.46
CA ILE A 111 -19.67 -25.21 -10.60
C ILE A 111 -19.19 -25.76 -11.95
N VAL A 112 -18.87 -27.05 -11.99
CA VAL A 112 -18.40 -27.76 -13.18
C VAL A 112 -19.46 -28.73 -13.66
N HIS A 113 -19.67 -28.73 -14.98
CA HIS A 113 -20.48 -29.70 -15.71
C HIS A 113 -19.56 -30.55 -16.59
N GLN A 114 -19.69 -31.88 -16.53
CA GLN A 114 -18.69 -32.81 -17.10
C GLN A 114 -18.66 -32.86 -18.64
N ASN A 115 -19.67 -32.33 -19.32
CA ASN A 115 -19.87 -32.60 -20.75
C ASN A 115 -19.32 -31.54 -21.70
N ASP A 116 -18.99 -30.33 -21.23
CA ASP A 116 -18.53 -29.25 -22.11
C ASP A 116 -17.57 -28.29 -21.39
N SER A 117 -16.30 -28.29 -21.82
CA SER A 117 -15.25 -27.41 -21.29
C SER A 117 -15.26 -26.00 -21.90
N THR A 118 -16.10 -25.75 -22.90
CA THR A 118 -16.20 -24.45 -23.57
C THR A 118 -17.19 -23.52 -22.87
N VAL A 119 -18.09 -24.07 -22.06
CA VAL A 119 -19.03 -23.33 -21.22
C VAL A 119 -18.58 -23.39 -19.77
N PHE A 120 -18.96 -22.39 -18.98
CA PHE A 120 -18.81 -22.45 -17.54
C PHE A 120 -20.10 -22.03 -16.85
N TYR A 121 -20.25 -22.45 -15.60
CA TYR A 121 -21.48 -22.30 -14.85
C TYR A 121 -21.18 -21.74 -13.47
N ASN A 122 -22.03 -20.82 -13.03
CA ASN A 122 -22.03 -20.32 -11.67
C ASN A 122 -23.34 -20.69 -10.99
N LEU A 123 -23.25 -21.06 -9.72
CA LEU A 123 -24.37 -21.20 -8.81
C LEU A 123 -24.45 -19.92 -7.97
N THR A 124 -25.53 -19.17 -8.10
CA THR A 124 -25.77 -17.96 -7.30
C THR A 124 -26.88 -18.23 -6.30
N ILE A 125 -26.60 -17.96 -5.03
CA ILE A 125 -27.59 -18.00 -3.94
C ILE A 125 -27.86 -16.56 -3.53
N GLU A 126 -29.10 -16.13 -3.64
CA GLU A 126 -29.53 -14.79 -3.27
C GLU A 126 -30.25 -14.87 -1.92
N TYR A 127 -30.04 -13.86 -1.07
CA TYR A 127 -30.71 -13.72 0.22
C TYR A 127 -31.13 -12.27 0.41
N LYS A 128 -32.44 -12.03 0.44
CA LYS A 128 -33.05 -10.72 0.64
C LYS A 128 -34.21 -10.84 1.61
N ASN A 129 -34.24 -10.01 2.64
CA ASN A 129 -35.37 -9.93 3.59
C ASN A 129 -35.81 -11.27 4.21
N GLY A 130 -34.87 -12.20 4.43
CA GLY A 130 -35.17 -13.51 5.02
C GLY A 130 -35.62 -14.58 4.03
N GLU A 131 -35.79 -14.21 2.76
CA GLU A 131 -36.06 -15.14 1.67
C GLU A 131 -34.78 -15.45 0.92
N SER A 132 -34.72 -16.64 0.33
CA SER A 132 -33.56 -17.08 -0.45
C SER A 132 -33.98 -17.72 -1.75
N ASP A 133 -33.18 -17.42 -2.77
CA ASP A 133 -33.32 -17.95 -4.12
C ASP A 133 -32.02 -18.53 -4.61
N LEU A 134 -32.15 -19.43 -5.58
CA LEU A 134 -31.04 -20.14 -6.17
C LEU A 134 -31.12 -20.07 -7.68
N PHE A 135 -30.02 -19.71 -8.32
CA PHE A 135 -29.90 -19.59 -9.76
C PHE A 135 -28.69 -20.37 -10.25
N ILE A 136 -28.84 -20.98 -11.42
CA ILE A 136 -27.70 -21.45 -12.21
C ILE A 136 -27.55 -20.51 -13.38
N THR A 137 -26.35 -19.96 -13.54
CA THR A 137 -26.00 -19.09 -14.66
C THR A 137 -25.02 -19.80 -15.57
N LYS A 138 -25.41 -20.00 -16.83
CA LYS A 138 -24.59 -20.57 -17.89
C LYS A 138 -23.95 -19.47 -18.72
N TYR A 139 -22.63 -19.55 -18.87
CA TYR A 139 -21.84 -18.68 -19.71
C TYR A 139 -21.36 -19.47 -20.93
N THR A 140 -21.73 -19.00 -22.11
CA THR A 140 -21.26 -19.53 -23.40
C THR A 140 -20.36 -18.48 -24.05
N PRO A 141 -19.05 -18.53 -23.80
CA PRO A 141 -18.11 -17.54 -24.31
C PRO A 141 -18.00 -17.61 -25.83
N THR A 142 -17.64 -16.48 -26.44
CA THR A 142 -17.21 -16.43 -27.83
C THR A 142 -15.77 -16.95 -27.98
N GLU A 143 -15.41 -17.38 -29.19
CA GLU A 143 -14.03 -17.74 -29.54
C GLU A 143 -13.04 -16.60 -29.25
N TYR A 144 -13.47 -15.34 -29.40
CA TYR A 144 -12.63 -14.19 -29.07
C TYR A 144 -12.27 -14.16 -27.59
N TRP A 145 -13.25 -14.30 -26.70
CA TRP A 145 -13.00 -14.30 -25.26
C TRP A 145 -12.14 -15.50 -24.83
N ILE A 146 -12.39 -16.69 -25.38
CA ILE A 146 -11.58 -17.90 -25.10
C ILE A 146 -10.09 -17.63 -25.39
N ASN A 147 -9.79 -16.87 -26.43
CA ASN A 147 -8.43 -16.49 -26.82
C ASN A 147 -7.90 -15.22 -26.11
N ASN A 148 -8.73 -14.48 -25.37
CA ASN A 148 -8.41 -13.19 -24.75
C ASN A 148 -9.09 -13.07 -23.37
N LYS A 149 -8.78 -13.99 -22.46
CA LYS A 149 -9.43 -14.13 -21.14
C LYS A 149 -9.20 -12.95 -20.20
N ASP A 150 -8.18 -12.13 -20.49
CA ASP A 150 -7.88 -10.85 -19.82
C ASP A 150 -8.87 -9.74 -20.16
N LYS A 151 -9.69 -9.92 -21.20
CA LYS A 151 -10.71 -8.95 -21.62
C LYS A 151 -12.03 -9.16 -20.88
N PRO A 152 -12.91 -8.15 -20.86
CA PRO A 152 -14.28 -8.31 -20.40
C PRO A 152 -14.95 -9.51 -21.08
N PHE A 153 -15.82 -10.20 -20.35
CA PHE A 153 -16.52 -11.37 -20.86
C PHE A 153 -17.30 -11.03 -22.14
N GLN A 154 -17.11 -11.84 -23.18
CA GLN A 154 -17.88 -11.75 -24.41
C GLN A 154 -18.49 -13.11 -24.72
N GLY A 155 -19.82 -13.21 -24.68
CA GLY A 155 -20.56 -14.45 -24.85
C GLY A 155 -22.04 -14.31 -24.56
N LYS A 156 -22.77 -15.43 -24.64
CA LYS A 156 -24.16 -15.52 -24.20
C LYS A 156 -24.19 -15.87 -22.72
N VAL A 157 -24.97 -15.15 -21.92
CA VAL A 157 -25.25 -15.49 -20.52
C VAL A 157 -26.73 -15.85 -20.41
N GLN A 158 -27.02 -16.97 -19.75
CA GLN A 158 -28.39 -17.41 -19.46
C GLN A 158 -28.47 -17.74 -17.97
N SER A 159 -29.41 -17.15 -17.25
CA SER A 159 -29.66 -17.48 -15.85
C SER A 159 -31.05 -18.07 -15.69
N LYS A 160 -31.17 -19.12 -14.87
CA LYS A 160 -32.46 -19.74 -14.53
C LYS A 160 -32.51 -20.09 -13.06
N ARG A 161 -33.68 -19.89 -12.46
CA ARG A 161 -33.96 -20.34 -11.09
C ARG A 161 -33.82 -21.86 -11.04
N ALA A 162 -33.08 -22.35 -10.06
CA ALA A 162 -32.76 -23.76 -9.92
C ALA A 162 -33.38 -24.33 -8.63
N THR A 163 -33.79 -25.60 -8.70
CA THR A 163 -34.08 -26.40 -7.52
C THR A 163 -33.07 -27.54 -7.47
N LEU A 164 -32.22 -27.56 -6.44
CA LEU A 164 -31.26 -28.66 -6.26
C LEU A 164 -32.00 -29.90 -5.80
N THR A 165 -32.19 -30.83 -6.73
CA THR A 165 -32.64 -32.19 -6.45
C THR A 165 -31.43 -33.13 -6.49
N GLN A 166 -31.62 -34.38 -6.08
CA GLN A 166 -30.55 -35.39 -6.13
C GLN A 166 -29.95 -35.58 -7.56
N TYR A 167 -30.63 -35.14 -8.60
CA TYR A 167 -30.27 -35.36 -10.01
C TYR A 167 -30.24 -34.06 -10.83
N THR A 168 -29.86 -32.92 -10.24
CA THR A 168 -29.77 -31.68 -11.01
C THR A 168 -28.59 -31.73 -11.97
N ASP A 169 -28.87 -31.99 -13.25
CA ASP A 169 -27.99 -31.65 -14.36
C ASP A 169 -28.11 -30.14 -14.64
N PRO A 170 -27.03 -29.34 -14.55
CA PRO A 170 -27.08 -27.93 -14.88
C PRO A 170 -27.67 -27.64 -16.27
N GLU A 171 -27.48 -28.54 -17.24
CA GLU A 171 -27.97 -28.36 -18.60
C GLU A 171 -29.48 -28.63 -18.73
N GLU A 172 -30.05 -29.51 -17.92
CA GLU A 172 -31.51 -29.77 -17.88
C GLU A 172 -32.29 -28.49 -17.54
N ALA A 173 -31.70 -27.57 -16.78
CA ALA A 173 -32.31 -26.26 -16.53
C ALA A 173 -32.51 -25.49 -17.85
N PHE A 174 -31.65 -25.67 -18.85
CA PHE A 174 -31.63 -24.92 -20.10
C PHE A 174 -32.17 -25.67 -21.33
N GLU A 175 -32.43 -26.98 -21.26
CA GLU A 175 -33.02 -27.72 -22.37
C GLU A 175 -34.47 -27.24 -22.66
N GLU A 176 -34.67 -26.62 -23.83
CA GLU A 176 -35.99 -26.27 -24.37
C GLU A 176 -36.75 -27.55 -24.79
N GLY A 177 -37.28 -28.28 -23.82
CA GLY A 177 -37.92 -29.58 -24.11
C GLY A 177 -38.97 -30.08 -23.12
N TYR A 178 -39.22 -29.38 -22.00
CA TYR A 178 -40.15 -29.82 -20.97
C TYR A 178 -41.39 -28.93 -20.84
N THR A 179 -42.03 -28.59 -21.96
CA THR A 179 -43.49 -28.44 -22.00
C THR A 179 -44.01 -29.42 -23.04
N GLY A 180 -44.76 -30.41 -22.57
CA GLY A 180 -45.24 -31.49 -23.41
C GLY A 180 -46.37 -31.04 -24.33
N ASN A 181 -46.07 -30.49 -25.51
CA ASN A 181 -46.98 -30.59 -26.66
C ASN A 181 -46.29 -30.25 -28.01
N PRO A 182 -46.00 -31.24 -28.88
CA PRO A 182 -45.39 -30.97 -30.18
C PRO A 182 -46.47 -30.89 -31.26
N GLU A 183 -47.21 -29.78 -31.38
CA GLU A 183 -47.98 -29.44 -32.59
C GLU A 183 -48.78 -28.11 -32.45
N LEU A 184 -48.12 -26.95 -32.48
CA LEU A 184 -48.82 -25.71 -32.86
C LEU A 184 -47.95 -24.87 -33.82
N GLY A 185 -48.47 -24.71 -35.03
CA GLY A 185 -47.76 -24.20 -36.20
C GLY A 185 -47.42 -22.71 -36.14
N SER A 186 -46.38 -22.36 -36.90
CA SER A 186 -45.89 -21.00 -37.11
C SER A 186 -46.98 -20.08 -37.67
N GLY A 187 -47.72 -19.41 -36.79
CA GLY A 187 -48.63 -18.32 -37.15
C GLY A 187 -47.84 -17.01 -37.30
N PRO A 188 -48.02 -16.24 -38.39
CA PRO A 188 -47.35 -14.95 -38.57
C PRO A 188 -48.12 -13.89 -37.79
N GLY A 189 -47.73 -13.63 -36.54
CA GLY A 189 -48.36 -12.62 -35.69
C GLY A 189 -47.35 -11.96 -34.75
N GLY A 190 -46.94 -10.73 -35.09
CA GLY A 190 -46.44 -9.72 -34.15
C GLY A 190 -45.20 -10.09 -33.33
N GLY A 191 -44.01 -10.07 -33.94
CA GLY A 191 -42.75 -10.06 -33.20
C GLY A 191 -42.59 -8.75 -32.42
N GLY A 192 -43.04 -8.73 -31.17
CA GLY A 192 -42.51 -7.82 -30.17
C GLY A 192 -41.08 -8.26 -29.87
N GLY A 193 -40.09 -7.57 -30.43
CA GLY A 193 -38.70 -7.84 -30.08
C GLY A 193 -38.51 -7.63 -28.57
N ALA A 194 -37.74 -8.50 -27.93
CA ALA A 194 -37.37 -8.37 -26.53
C ALA A 194 -36.83 -6.95 -26.28
N GLN A 195 -37.39 -6.23 -25.30
CA GLN A 195 -36.88 -4.92 -24.92
C GLN A 195 -35.66 -5.13 -24.04
N TYR A 196 -34.52 -4.62 -24.51
CA TYR A 196 -33.26 -4.62 -23.77
C TYR A 196 -33.20 -3.37 -22.91
N GLY A 197 -33.04 -3.54 -21.59
CA GLY A 197 -32.83 -2.46 -20.62
C GLY A 197 -31.44 -2.54 -20.00
N SER A 198 -30.92 -1.42 -19.50
CA SER A 198 -29.67 -1.40 -18.71
C SER A 198 -29.84 -2.02 -17.32
N ASP A 199 -31.07 -2.15 -16.86
CA ASP A 199 -31.41 -2.69 -15.55
C ASP A 199 -31.76 -4.17 -15.68
N TYR A 200 -31.30 -4.98 -14.71
CA TYR A 200 -31.63 -6.41 -14.68
C TYR A 200 -33.14 -6.59 -14.47
N PRO A 201 -33.86 -7.36 -15.31
CA PRO A 201 -35.30 -7.52 -15.21
C PRO A 201 -35.63 -8.36 -13.97
N VAL A 202 -36.09 -7.69 -12.92
CA VAL A 202 -36.67 -8.31 -11.73
C VAL A 202 -38.03 -8.94 -12.08
N GLY A 203 -38.30 -10.13 -11.54
CA GLY A 203 -39.54 -10.86 -11.82
C GLY A 203 -39.57 -11.62 -13.15
N CYS A 204 -38.43 -11.78 -13.83
CA CYS A 204 -38.37 -12.59 -15.05
C CYS A 204 -38.69 -14.06 -14.74
N LEU A 205 -39.88 -14.52 -15.11
CA LEU A 205 -40.31 -15.92 -14.98
C LEU A 205 -39.73 -16.83 -16.09
N GLY A 206 -39.01 -16.25 -17.04
CA GLY A 206 -38.37 -16.96 -18.16
C GLY A 206 -36.84 -16.87 -18.14
N THR A 207 -36.24 -16.71 -19.32
CA THR A 207 -34.78 -16.63 -19.48
C THR A 207 -34.37 -15.17 -19.54
N VAL A 208 -33.46 -14.73 -18.66
CA VAL A 208 -32.81 -13.43 -18.82
C VAL A 208 -31.70 -13.59 -19.86
N VAL A 209 -31.85 -12.91 -20.99
CA VAL A 209 -30.85 -12.78 -22.04
C VAL A 209 -30.01 -11.56 -21.73
N VAL A 210 -28.72 -11.79 -21.53
CA VAL A 210 -27.74 -10.72 -21.33
C VAL A 210 -26.97 -10.50 -22.62
N THR A 211 -26.89 -9.25 -23.06
CA THR A 211 -26.02 -8.83 -24.16
C THR A 211 -25.18 -7.66 -23.73
N THR A 212 -23.94 -7.57 -24.22
CA THR A 212 -23.07 -6.40 -23.99
C THR A 212 -23.09 -5.52 -25.23
N GLU A 213 -23.43 -4.25 -25.06
CA GLU A 213 -23.34 -3.24 -26.11
C GLU A 213 -22.21 -2.26 -25.80
N LEU A 214 -21.46 -1.85 -26.82
CA LEU A 214 -20.50 -0.76 -26.70
C LEU A 214 -21.23 0.57 -26.82
N VAL A 215 -21.44 1.23 -25.69
CA VAL A 215 -22.05 2.57 -25.66
C VAL A 215 -20.92 3.58 -25.66
N ALA A 216 -20.90 4.43 -26.67
CA ALA A 216 -19.95 5.54 -26.71
C ALA A 216 -20.23 6.50 -25.55
N TYR A 217 -19.17 7.05 -24.95
CA TYR A 217 -19.27 8.17 -24.03
C TYR A 217 -18.37 9.32 -24.49
N LYS A 218 -18.78 10.53 -24.13
CA LYS A 218 -18.11 11.76 -24.55
C LYS A 218 -16.89 12.06 -23.69
N CYS A 219 -15.92 12.75 -24.27
CA CYS A 219 -14.81 13.31 -23.50
C CYS A 219 -15.31 14.43 -22.57
N GLY A 220 -14.50 14.86 -21.61
CA GLY A 220 -14.87 15.92 -20.65
C GLY A 220 -15.32 17.25 -21.27
N CYS A 221 -15.04 17.44 -22.57
CA CYS A 221 -15.39 18.62 -23.37
C CYS A 221 -16.62 18.39 -24.28
N GLY A 222 -17.20 17.18 -24.26
CA GLY A 222 -18.45 16.86 -24.95
C GLY A 222 -18.33 16.20 -26.33
N ASP A 223 -17.10 15.93 -26.80
CA ASP A 223 -16.82 15.29 -28.09
C ASP A 223 -16.96 13.77 -28.00
N TRP A 224 -17.43 13.13 -29.07
CA TRP A 224 -17.61 11.67 -29.12
C TRP A 224 -16.32 10.94 -29.54
N PRO A 225 -16.24 9.60 -29.40
CA PRO A 225 -15.05 8.82 -29.78
C PRO A 225 -14.69 8.86 -31.27
N TRP A 226 -15.62 9.27 -32.13
CA TRP A 226 -15.40 9.46 -33.56
C TRP A 226 -15.08 10.92 -33.94
N ASP A 227 -15.01 11.81 -32.94
CA ASP A 227 -14.59 13.20 -33.09
C ASP A 227 -13.12 13.35 -32.61
N ASP A 228 -12.36 14.28 -33.19
CA ASP A 228 -10.99 14.58 -32.76
C ASP A 228 -11.01 15.35 -31.41
N CYS A 229 -10.93 14.64 -30.28
CA CYS A 229 -10.82 15.29 -28.95
C CYS A 229 -9.34 15.62 -28.65
N GLU A 230 -9.00 16.91 -28.46
CA GLU A 230 -7.63 17.37 -28.12
C GLU A 230 -7.31 17.29 -26.60
N GLY A 231 -8.21 16.73 -25.80
CA GLY A 231 -8.06 16.62 -24.34
C GLY A 231 -8.43 17.91 -23.60
N CYS A 232 -9.04 17.78 -22.42
CA CYS A 232 -9.47 18.92 -21.60
C CYS A 232 -8.42 19.26 -20.53
N SER A 233 -8.07 20.53 -20.40
CA SER A 233 -6.97 20.99 -19.53
C SER A 233 -7.24 20.88 -18.02
N THR A 234 -8.46 20.58 -17.60
CA THR A 234 -8.86 20.64 -16.18
C THR A 234 -9.31 19.31 -15.58
N SER A 235 -9.61 18.29 -16.40
CA SER A 235 -9.82 16.90 -15.97
C SER A 235 -9.91 16.01 -17.23
N PRO A 236 -8.83 15.31 -17.63
CA PRO A 236 -8.79 14.62 -18.90
C PRO A 236 -9.58 13.30 -18.85
N GLN A 237 -10.88 13.35 -19.09
CA GLN A 237 -11.64 12.18 -19.49
C GLN A 237 -11.64 12.11 -21.02
N TRP A 238 -10.92 11.15 -21.59
CA TRP A 238 -10.87 10.89 -23.03
C TRP A 238 -12.15 10.21 -23.50
N PRO A 239 -12.63 10.49 -24.74
CA PRO A 239 -13.83 9.83 -25.23
C PRO A 239 -13.52 8.36 -25.47
N GLY A 240 -14.48 7.49 -25.19
CA GLY A 240 -14.29 6.06 -25.33
C GLY A 240 -15.60 5.32 -25.52
N TYR A 241 -15.49 4.01 -25.46
CA TYR A 241 -16.66 3.13 -25.41
C TYR A 241 -16.66 2.47 -24.05
N ASP A 242 -17.79 2.56 -23.36
CA ASP A 242 -18.07 1.72 -22.21
C ASP A 242 -18.86 0.50 -22.68
N GLN A 243 -18.56 -0.64 -22.10
CA GLN A 243 -19.41 -1.81 -22.27
C GLN A 243 -20.58 -1.68 -21.29
N VAL A 244 -21.76 -1.49 -21.84
CA VAL A 244 -23.00 -1.50 -21.06
C VAL A 244 -23.63 -2.87 -21.24
N THR A 245 -23.86 -3.54 -20.11
CA THR A 245 -24.63 -4.78 -20.07
C THR A 245 -26.10 -4.44 -20.19
N LEU A 246 -26.76 -5.01 -21.18
CA LEU A 246 -28.19 -4.92 -21.38
C LEU A 246 -28.84 -6.27 -21.10
N TYR A 247 -30.01 -6.21 -20.52
CA TYR A 247 -30.79 -7.37 -20.11
C TYR A 247 -32.14 -7.34 -20.80
N ALA A 248 -32.58 -8.50 -21.29
CA ALA A 248 -33.95 -8.70 -21.75
C ALA A 248 -34.52 -9.95 -21.07
N CYS A 249 -35.74 -9.85 -20.55
CA CYS A 249 -36.45 -11.04 -20.10
C CYS A 249 -37.20 -11.65 -21.28
N GLU A 250 -36.86 -12.89 -21.63
CA GLU A 250 -37.66 -13.73 -22.51
C GLU A 250 -38.57 -14.60 -21.65
N GLU A 251 -39.78 -14.10 -21.38
CA GLU A 251 -40.80 -14.85 -20.65
C GLU A 251 -41.24 -16.07 -21.47
N ASN A 252 -41.05 -17.26 -20.92
CA ASN A 252 -41.64 -18.49 -21.47
C ASN A 252 -43.09 -18.56 -20.99
N TRP A 253 -43.98 -17.87 -21.70
CA TRP A 253 -45.41 -17.96 -21.46
C TRP A 253 -45.90 -19.38 -21.82
N ASP A 254 -46.34 -20.13 -20.82
CA ASP A 254 -47.09 -21.36 -21.03
C ASP A 254 -48.52 -20.98 -21.48
N ILE A 255 -48.72 -20.99 -22.80
CA ILE A 255 -50.02 -20.76 -23.44
C ILE A 255 -51.13 -21.74 -23.02
N GLU A 256 -50.80 -22.79 -22.23
CA GLU A 256 -51.79 -23.71 -21.67
C GLU A 256 -52.15 -23.41 -20.18
N ASP A 257 -51.61 -22.37 -19.54
CA ASP A 257 -52.00 -21.97 -18.17
C ASP A 257 -53.35 -21.22 -18.15
N PRO A 258 -54.44 -21.80 -17.57
CA PRO A 258 -55.75 -21.15 -17.48
C PRO A 258 -55.80 -19.93 -16.55
N TYR A 259 -54.69 -19.56 -15.89
CA TYR A 259 -54.55 -18.34 -15.10
C TYR A 259 -53.79 -17.22 -15.84
N ASP A 260 -53.49 -17.39 -17.14
CA ASP A 260 -52.84 -16.38 -17.98
C ASP A 260 -53.70 -15.09 -18.13
N PRO A 261 -53.22 -13.92 -17.65
CA PRO A 261 -53.91 -12.64 -17.83
C PRO A 261 -53.96 -12.16 -19.31
N GLY A 262 -53.19 -12.79 -20.20
CA GLY A 262 -53.17 -12.55 -21.65
C GLY A 262 -54.39 -13.09 -22.41
N ASP A 263 -55.10 -14.09 -21.87
CA ASP A 263 -56.33 -14.62 -22.47
C ASP A 263 -57.59 -13.96 -21.89
N THR A 264 -57.70 -12.65 -22.04
CA THR A 264 -58.91 -11.91 -21.64
C THR A 264 -59.64 -11.30 -22.83
N GLY A 265 -60.41 -12.16 -23.51
CA GLY A 265 -61.64 -11.74 -24.20
C GLY A 265 -62.73 -11.19 -23.27
N ASN A 266 -62.39 -10.61 -22.11
CA ASN A 266 -63.37 -10.08 -21.14
C ASN A 266 -62.84 -8.82 -20.43
N PRO A 267 -63.56 -7.68 -20.47
CA PRO A 267 -63.08 -6.41 -19.93
C PRO A 267 -63.41 -6.32 -18.43
N GLY A 268 -62.46 -6.67 -17.59
CA GLY A 268 -62.57 -6.49 -16.13
C GLY A 268 -61.20 -6.23 -15.53
N GLY A 269 -60.87 -4.95 -15.36
CA GLY A 269 -59.57 -4.51 -14.85
C GLY A 269 -59.26 -5.03 -13.45
N GLY A 270 -58.29 -5.92 -13.36
CA GLY A 270 -57.45 -6.09 -12.17
C GLY A 270 -56.10 -5.46 -12.50
N SER A 271 -55.73 -4.40 -11.77
CA SER A 271 -54.37 -3.86 -11.83
C SER A 271 -53.41 -4.92 -11.29
N LEU A 272 -52.36 -5.22 -12.07
CA LEU A 272 -51.20 -5.95 -11.56
C LEU A 272 -50.61 -5.19 -10.36
N PRO A 273 -50.09 -5.89 -9.33
CA PRO A 273 -49.38 -5.23 -8.24
C PRO A 273 -48.22 -4.41 -8.79
N ASP A 274 -48.08 -3.21 -8.23
CA ASP A 274 -47.07 -2.21 -8.59
C ASP A 274 -45.65 -2.78 -8.29
N PRO A 275 -44.75 -2.91 -9.28
CA PRO A 275 -43.43 -3.53 -9.11
C PRO A 275 -42.39 -2.59 -8.47
N THR A 276 -42.81 -1.74 -7.54
CA THR A 276 -42.00 -0.58 -7.10
C THR A 276 -41.00 -0.81 -5.97
N ASP A 277 -40.81 -2.03 -5.47
CA ASP A 277 -39.87 -2.32 -4.35
C ASP A 277 -38.79 -3.39 -4.68
N ASP A 278 -38.64 -3.78 -5.93
CA ASP A 278 -37.74 -4.87 -6.32
C ASP A 278 -36.36 -4.36 -6.75
N ASP A 279 -35.44 -4.22 -5.78
CA ASP A 279 -34.01 -4.01 -6.09
C ASP A 279 -33.47 -5.11 -7.02
N PRO A 280 -32.60 -4.76 -7.99
CA PRO A 280 -32.04 -5.72 -8.94
C PRO A 280 -31.27 -6.83 -8.24
N SER A 281 -31.34 -8.05 -8.79
CA SER A 281 -30.42 -9.14 -8.41
C SER A 281 -28.98 -8.64 -8.60
N ILE A 282 -28.15 -8.76 -7.57
CA ILE A 282 -26.71 -8.53 -7.68
C ILE A 282 -26.03 -9.89 -7.73
N THR A 283 -25.34 -10.18 -8.82
CA THR A 283 -24.54 -11.40 -8.95
C THR A 283 -23.15 -11.03 -9.46
N VAL A 284 -22.14 -11.77 -9.02
CA VAL A 284 -20.73 -11.55 -9.40
C VAL A 284 -20.24 -12.80 -10.08
N THR A 285 -19.76 -12.67 -11.31
CA THR A 285 -19.30 -13.82 -12.09
C THR A 285 -17.95 -14.29 -11.55
N ILE A 286 -17.83 -15.57 -11.17
CA ILE A 286 -16.53 -16.25 -11.01
C ILE A 286 -16.10 -16.79 -12.37
N ARG A 287 -14.94 -16.36 -12.86
CA ARG A 287 -14.38 -16.84 -14.13
C ARG A 287 -13.64 -18.18 -13.98
N PRO A 288 -13.49 -18.97 -15.06
CA PRO A 288 -12.72 -20.21 -15.03
C PRO A 288 -11.26 -20.04 -14.60
N GLU A 289 -10.67 -18.87 -14.85
CA GLU A 289 -9.27 -18.54 -14.55
C GLU A 289 -9.06 -17.95 -13.15
N GLU A 290 -10.13 -17.57 -12.44
CA GLU A 290 -10.03 -17.10 -11.05
C GLU A 290 -9.60 -18.26 -10.15
N CYS A 291 -8.71 -17.97 -9.20
CA CYS A 291 -8.07 -18.91 -8.28
C CYS A 291 -8.99 -20.06 -7.88
N THR A 292 -8.54 -21.29 -8.07
CA THR A 292 -9.19 -22.43 -7.42
C THR A 292 -8.69 -22.62 -5.98
N GLU A 293 -7.58 -21.97 -5.61
CA GLU A 293 -6.97 -22.04 -4.29
C GLU A 293 -6.48 -20.65 -3.85
N GLN A 294 -6.72 -20.30 -2.59
CA GLN A 294 -6.19 -19.08 -1.99
C GLN A 294 -4.67 -19.18 -1.86
N ILE A 295 -3.92 -18.28 -2.51
CA ILE A 295 -2.47 -18.22 -2.36
C ILE A 295 -2.18 -17.48 -1.05
N THR A 296 -1.41 -18.09 -0.15
CA THR A 296 -0.99 -17.42 1.08
C THR A 296 -0.12 -16.21 0.73
N GLY A 297 -0.55 -15.01 1.14
CA GLY A 297 0.15 -13.75 0.89
C GLY A 297 -0.36 -12.97 -0.32
N ASP A 298 -1.29 -13.52 -1.10
CA ASP A 298 -2.01 -12.79 -2.15
C ASP A 298 -3.06 -11.89 -1.47
N LEU A 299 -2.76 -10.59 -1.43
CA LEU A 299 -3.50 -9.55 -0.72
C LEU A 299 -4.60 -8.94 -1.61
N ASP A 300 -4.42 -8.95 -2.93
CA ASP A 300 -5.39 -8.37 -3.87
C ASP A 300 -6.31 -9.41 -4.56
N GLY A 301 -6.01 -10.70 -4.40
CA GLY A 301 -6.79 -11.81 -4.89
C GLY A 301 -6.66 -12.04 -6.39
N ASP A 302 -5.58 -11.57 -7.02
CA ASP A 302 -5.30 -11.73 -8.45
C ASP A 302 -4.70 -13.07 -8.83
N CYS A 303 -4.43 -13.95 -7.85
CA CYS A 303 -3.84 -15.28 -8.03
C CYS A 303 -2.37 -15.28 -8.41
N ALA A 304 -1.67 -14.19 -8.15
CA ALA A 304 -0.23 -14.09 -8.20
C ALA A 304 0.28 -13.51 -6.87
N LEU A 305 1.58 -13.66 -6.63
CA LEU A 305 2.26 -12.84 -5.64
C LEU A 305 3.01 -11.78 -6.44
N SER A 306 2.57 -10.53 -6.31
CA SER A 306 3.35 -9.38 -6.74
C SER A 306 4.70 -9.34 -6.00
N PRO A 307 5.71 -8.62 -6.54
CA PRO A 307 6.96 -8.39 -5.81
C PRO A 307 6.75 -7.80 -4.41
N TYR A 308 5.73 -6.95 -4.25
CA TYR A 308 5.30 -6.38 -2.96
C TYR A 308 4.83 -7.47 -1.99
N GLU A 309 3.88 -8.30 -2.40
CA GLU A 309 3.32 -9.37 -1.58
C GLU A 309 4.36 -10.43 -1.22
N PHE A 310 5.25 -10.74 -2.17
CA PHE A 310 6.39 -11.61 -1.93
C PHE A 310 7.37 -11.01 -0.90
N CYS A 311 7.59 -9.69 -0.93
CA CYS A 311 8.39 -8.99 0.06
C CYS A 311 7.73 -9.00 1.45
N MET A 312 6.43 -8.76 1.53
CA MET A 312 5.66 -8.77 2.79
C MET A 312 5.64 -10.16 3.45
N LEU A 313 5.65 -11.24 2.66
CA LEU A 313 5.80 -12.61 3.17
C LEU A 313 7.16 -12.87 3.85
N GLY A 314 8.16 -12.00 3.63
CA GLY A 314 9.48 -12.08 4.23
C GLY A 314 9.64 -11.33 5.56
N ASP A 315 8.54 -10.89 6.19
CA ASP A 315 8.52 -10.06 7.41
C ASP A 315 9.24 -8.70 7.25
N ASN A 316 9.30 -8.16 6.03
CA ASN A 316 9.86 -6.82 5.77
C ASN A 316 8.82 -5.72 6.11
N SER A 317 9.31 -4.49 6.33
CA SER A 317 8.43 -3.33 6.52
C SER A 317 7.69 -2.97 5.23
N GLN A 318 6.58 -2.23 5.37
CA GLN A 318 5.82 -1.74 4.22
C GLN A 318 6.68 -0.85 3.33
N GLU A 319 7.51 0.02 3.91
CA GLU A 319 8.41 0.92 3.19
C GLU A 319 9.42 0.16 2.30
N ILE A 320 10.00 -0.92 2.82
CA ILE A 320 10.90 -1.79 2.04
C ILE A 320 10.15 -2.43 0.87
N CYS A 321 8.92 -2.89 1.10
CA CYS A 321 8.14 -3.58 0.08
C CYS A 321 7.57 -2.62 -0.98
N ASP A 322 7.22 -1.39 -0.62
CA ASP A 322 6.86 -0.33 -1.56
C ASP A 322 8.05 -0.04 -2.51
N CYS A 323 9.28 0.03 -1.97
CA CYS A 323 10.48 0.18 -2.80
C CYS A 323 10.71 -1.01 -3.76
N VAL A 324 10.43 -2.25 -3.32
CA VAL A 324 10.52 -3.46 -4.18
C VAL A 324 9.44 -3.44 -5.27
N ALA A 325 8.26 -2.90 -4.97
CA ALA A 325 7.19 -2.72 -5.95
C ALA A 325 7.59 -1.76 -7.10
N ASP A 326 8.50 -0.82 -6.82
CA ASP A 326 9.09 0.12 -7.77
C ASP A 326 10.29 -0.45 -8.56
N ASP A 327 10.34 -1.77 -8.76
CA ASP A 327 11.37 -2.51 -9.50
C ASP A 327 12.79 -2.46 -8.89
N ASN A 328 12.96 -2.02 -7.64
CA ASN A 328 14.25 -2.12 -6.94
C ASN A 328 14.46 -3.52 -6.35
N THR A 329 15.72 -3.89 -6.16
CA THR A 329 16.01 -5.15 -5.46
C THR A 329 15.75 -5.00 -3.97
N LEU A 330 15.28 -6.07 -3.30
CA LEU A 330 15.08 -6.07 -1.84
C LEU A 330 16.32 -5.60 -1.06
N ALA A 331 17.52 -5.95 -1.55
CA ALA A 331 18.77 -5.50 -0.96
C ALA A 331 18.96 -3.97 -1.07
N GLU A 332 18.59 -3.35 -2.20
CA GLU A 332 18.64 -1.89 -2.36
C GLU A 332 17.63 -1.19 -1.44
N CYS A 333 16.43 -1.77 -1.28
CA CYS A 333 15.38 -1.20 -0.43
C CYS A 333 15.70 -1.28 1.06
N ILE A 334 16.25 -2.40 1.53
CA ILE A 334 16.76 -2.51 2.90
C ILE A 334 17.88 -1.49 3.13
N GLU A 335 18.77 -1.31 2.15
CA GLU A 335 19.84 -0.32 2.24
C GLU A 335 19.34 1.14 2.25
N GLU A 336 18.18 1.41 1.67
CA GLU A 336 17.54 2.73 1.64
C GLU A 336 16.77 3.01 2.94
N ASP A 337 16.10 2.02 3.51
CA ASP A 337 15.41 2.14 4.80
C ASP A 337 16.40 2.39 5.96
N GLU A 338 17.53 1.66 5.98
CA GLU A 338 18.66 1.93 6.87
C GLU A 338 19.27 3.33 6.65
N LEU A 339 19.09 3.92 5.47
CA LEU A 339 19.55 5.28 5.19
C LEU A 339 18.64 6.31 5.89
N ILE A 340 17.32 6.10 5.84
CA ILE A 340 16.32 7.02 6.36
C ILE A 340 16.40 7.10 7.89
N SER A 341 16.52 5.96 8.57
CA SER A 341 16.58 5.93 10.04
C SER A 341 17.77 6.71 10.62
N ASP A 342 18.99 6.46 10.14
CA ASP A 342 20.21 7.16 10.58
C ASP A 342 20.14 8.68 10.31
N CYS A 343 19.59 9.07 9.16
CA CYS A 343 19.51 10.46 8.74
C CYS A 343 18.52 11.27 9.58
N ASN A 344 17.38 10.68 9.97
CA ASN A 344 16.37 11.32 10.81
C ASN A 344 16.95 11.72 12.18
N LEU A 345 17.82 10.89 12.76
CA LEU A 345 18.46 11.16 14.04
C LEU A 345 19.34 12.42 13.99
N LEU A 346 20.16 12.54 12.94
CA LEU A 346 21.01 13.71 12.72
C LEU A 346 20.19 14.95 12.34
N GLU A 347 19.12 14.80 11.56
CA GLU A 347 18.20 15.90 11.24
C GLU A 347 17.59 16.48 12.52
N ASN A 348 17.03 15.62 13.39
CA ASN A 348 16.44 16.03 14.67
C ASN A 348 17.48 16.72 15.57
N LEU A 349 18.67 16.14 15.71
CA LEU A 349 19.75 16.75 16.49
C LEU A 349 20.14 18.14 15.97
N SER A 350 20.12 18.31 14.64
CA SER A 350 20.48 19.58 13.98
C SER A 350 19.46 20.69 14.20
N LEU A 351 18.22 20.34 14.56
CA LEU A 351 17.19 21.31 14.95
C LEU A 351 17.39 21.85 16.38
N SER A 352 18.19 21.18 17.22
CA SER A 352 18.51 21.66 18.56
C SER A 352 19.37 22.94 18.51
N ALA A 353 18.85 24.01 19.09
CA ALA A 353 19.57 25.27 19.21
C ALA A 353 20.81 25.16 20.12
N ASP A 354 20.76 24.28 21.12
CA ASP A 354 21.90 24.04 22.01
C ASP A 354 23.00 23.27 21.26
N PHE A 355 22.64 22.24 20.49
CA PHE A 355 23.58 21.53 19.60
C PHE A 355 24.30 22.50 18.67
N ALA A 356 23.56 23.33 17.91
CA ALA A 356 24.16 24.28 16.98
C ALA A 356 25.11 25.26 17.68
N THR A 357 24.74 25.74 18.87
CA THR A 357 25.57 26.64 19.68
C THR A 357 26.85 25.96 20.15
N LYS A 358 26.76 24.73 20.67
CA LYS A 358 27.92 23.99 21.18
C LYS A 358 28.85 23.54 20.05
N MET A 359 28.31 23.03 18.95
CA MET A 359 29.11 22.65 17.79
C MET A 359 29.86 23.84 17.20
N GLN A 360 29.26 25.02 17.15
CA GLN A 360 29.97 26.21 16.70
C GLN A 360 31.12 26.60 17.63
N GLU A 361 30.98 26.41 18.95
CA GLU A 361 32.09 26.57 19.91
C GLU A 361 33.19 25.54 19.64
N LEU A 362 32.83 24.27 19.43
CA LEU A 362 33.78 23.19 19.14
C LEU A 362 34.58 23.46 17.86
N ILE A 363 33.89 23.86 16.78
CA ILE A 363 34.53 24.27 15.52
C ILE A 363 35.48 25.45 15.74
N ASN A 364 35.08 26.47 16.50
CA ASN A 364 35.95 27.62 16.75
C ASN A 364 37.21 27.25 17.58
N ASN A 365 37.17 26.16 18.35
CA ASN A 365 38.28 25.71 19.19
C ASN A 365 39.22 24.70 18.52
N THR A 366 38.98 24.31 17.26
CA THR A 366 39.92 23.46 16.49
C THR A 366 41.28 24.13 16.25
N THR A 367 41.29 25.47 16.17
CA THR A 367 42.50 26.32 16.08
C THR A 367 43.10 26.66 17.46
N GLY A 368 42.45 26.21 18.54
CA GLY A 368 42.90 26.37 19.91
C GLY A 368 44.00 25.37 20.30
N ASN A 369 44.15 25.16 21.61
CA ASN A 369 45.09 24.19 22.15
C ASN A 369 44.50 23.29 23.24
N THR A 370 43.16 23.19 23.30
CA THR A 370 42.43 22.32 24.23
C THR A 370 41.39 21.51 23.46
N GLU A 371 41.07 20.32 23.97
CA GLU A 371 39.88 19.58 23.55
C GLU A 371 38.74 19.90 24.51
N ILE A 372 37.57 20.16 23.95
CA ILE A 372 36.33 20.42 24.65
C ILE A 372 35.37 19.30 24.28
N ALA A 373 34.63 18.84 25.27
CA ALA A 373 33.62 17.79 25.16
C ALA A 373 32.33 18.23 25.82
N TYR A 374 31.21 17.80 25.25
CA TYR A 374 29.88 17.92 25.81
C TYR A 374 29.15 16.59 25.77
N PHE A 375 28.50 16.26 26.88
CA PHE A 375 27.61 15.11 26.99
C PHE A 375 26.18 15.63 27.04
N GLY A 376 25.35 15.13 26.14
CA GLY A 376 23.97 15.52 26.00
C GLY A 376 23.01 14.36 26.21
N SER A 377 21.80 14.73 26.59
CA SER A 377 20.66 13.82 26.69
C SER A 377 19.48 14.42 25.94
N THR A 378 18.67 13.57 25.34
CA THR A 378 17.45 13.93 24.62
C THR A 378 16.24 13.66 25.52
N ASP A 379 15.31 14.59 25.60
CA ASP A 379 14.07 14.41 26.37
C ASP A 379 12.94 13.79 25.52
N ASP A 380 11.80 13.47 26.15
CA ASP A 380 10.64 12.89 25.47
C ASP A 380 10.02 13.80 24.37
N ASN A 381 10.51 15.03 24.20
CA ASN A 381 10.07 15.97 23.15
C ASN A 381 11.14 16.14 22.06
N ASP A 382 12.13 15.24 22.00
CA ASP A 382 13.27 15.29 21.10
C ASP A 382 14.16 16.54 21.29
N ASP A 383 14.13 17.19 22.46
CA ASP A 383 15.01 18.32 22.77
C ASP A 383 16.33 17.85 23.39
N THR A 384 17.40 17.88 22.60
CA THR A 384 18.75 17.55 23.08
C THR A 384 19.40 18.74 23.77
N THR A 385 19.87 18.54 25.02
CA THR A 385 20.58 19.55 25.81
C THR A 385 21.97 19.09 26.24
N PHE A 386 22.92 20.03 26.37
CA PHE A 386 24.33 19.77 26.70
C PHE A 386 24.76 20.50 27.99
N PRO A 387 24.35 20.02 29.17
CA PRO A 387 24.59 20.72 30.44
C PRO A 387 26.05 20.71 30.88
N ASP A 388 26.81 19.67 30.51
CA ASP A 388 28.15 19.43 31.04
C ASP A 388 29.22 19.72 29.99
N ARG A 389 30.01 20.77 30.23
CA ARG A 389 31.21 21.12 29.45
C ARG A 389 32.46 20.59 30.14
N VAL A 390 33.24 19.77 29.46
CA VAL A 390 34.55 19.30 29.93
C VAL A 390 35.64 19.80 29.00
N GLU A 391 36.79 20.20 29.56
CA GLU A 391 37.91 20.73 28.76
C GLU A 391 39.22 20.13 29.27
N SER A 392 40.10 19.77 28.32
CA SER A 392 41.43 19.26 28.62
C SER A 392 42.36 20.39 29.12
N GLN A 393 43.53 20.01 29.64
CA GLN A 393 44.58 21.01 29.86
C GLN A 393 45.15 21.47 28.51
N PRO A 394 45.71 22.70 28.43
CA PRO A 394 46.43 23.15 27.24
C PRO A 394 47.46 22.13 26.75
N ASP A 395 47.44 21.89 25.45
CA ASP A 395 48.30 20.96 24.71
C ASP A 395 48.13 19.47 25.11
N GLN A 396 47.09 19.14 25.88
CA GLN A 396 46.69 17.76 26.16
C GLN A 396 45.53 17.34 25.27
N ARG A 397 45.74 16.22 24.55
CA ARG A 397 44.70 15.52 23.80
C ARG A 397 43.94 14.58 24.73
N GLY A 398 42.68 14.37 24.43
CA GLY A 398 41.73 13.69 25.29
C GLY A 398 41.22 14.60 26.39
N VAL A 399 39.91 14.49 26.64
CA VAL A 399 39.29 14.97 27.87
C VAL A 399 39.26 13.83 28.89
N ASN A 400 39.67 14.09 30.12
CA ASN A 400 39.53 13.12 31.20
C ASN A 400 38.12 13.24 31.78
N VAL A 401 37.23 12.35 31.36
CA VAL A 401 35.83 12.36 31.77
C VAL A 401 35.55 11.17 32.68
N SER A 402 35.04 11.47 33.88
CA SER A 402 34.47 10.46 34.77
C SER A 402 32.95 10.63 34.75
N ILE A 403 32.27 10.01 33.78
CA ILE A 403 30.82 9.99 33.75
C ILE A 403 30.33 8.99 34.78
N SER A 404 29.41 9.41 35.65
CA SER A 404 28.79 8.48 36.59
C SER A 404 27.94 7.47 35.80
N SER A 405 27.90 6.21 36.22
CA SER A 405 27.11 5.15 35.57
C SER A 405 25.60 5.43 35.48
N ASN A 406 25.11 6.49 36.15
CA ASN A 406 23.69 6.80 36.24
C ASN A 406 23.28 8.02 35.39
N VAL A 407 24.20 8.60 34.62
CA VAL A 407 23.89 9.73 33.73
C VAL A 407 23.73 9.16 32.32
N PRO A 408 22.52 9.24 31.73
CA PRO A 408 22.31 8.85 30.33
C PRO A 408 23.06 9.83 29.41
N VAL A 409 23.62 9.30 28.34
CA VAL A 409 24.35 10.04 27.31
C VAL A 409 23.82 9.56 25.96
N ASP A 410 22.97 10.36 25.35
CA ASP A 410 22.37 10.07 24.05
C ASP A 410 23.19 10.76 22.95
N VAL A 411 23.86 11.86 23.28
CA VAL A 411 24.76 12.56 22.35
C VAL A 411 26.09 12.87 23.00
N PHE A 412 27.19 12.57 22.31
CA PHE A 412 28.54 12.99 22.71
C PHE A 412 29.17 13.83 21.60
N ILE A 413 29.47 15.10 21.88
CA ILE A 413 30.15 15.98 20.92
C ILE A 413 31.48 16.47 21.46
N HIS A 414 32.52 16.52 20.62
CA HIS A 414 33.82 17.07 21.00
C HIS A 414 34.57 17.69 19.82
N ASN A 415 35.70 18.35 20.11
CA ASN A 415 36.64 18.78 19.09
C ASN A 415 38.00 18.13 19.25
N HIS A 416 38.68 17.99 18.12
CA HIS A 416 40.14 17.89 18.07
C HIS A 416 40.73 19.29 17.91
N PHE A 417 42.00 19.48 18.28
CA PHE A 417 42.74 20.72 17.99
C PHE A 417 44.09 20.45 17.34
N ASN A 418 44.62 21.42 16.59
CA ASN A 418 45.95 21.31 15.96
C ASN A 418 46.92 22.38 16.48
N ASN A 419 47.74 22.03 17.46
CA ASN A 419 48.83 22.88 17.98
C ASN A 419 50.15 22.76 17.19
N GLY A 420 50.09 22.35 15.93
CA GLY A 420 51.26 22.12 15.08
C GLY A 420 51.91 20.75 15.23
N LEU A 421 51.37 19.88 16.09
CA LEU A 421 51.76 18.47 16.19
C LEU A 421 50.89 17.54 15.31
N GLY A 422 49.92 18.10 14.58
CA GLY A 422 49.00 17.38 13.68
C GLY A 422 47.91 16.61 14.43
N SER A 423 46.64 16.79 14.09
CA SER A 423 45.55 16.00 14.66
C SER A 423 44.94 15.07 13.63
N LEU A 424 44.22 14.03 14.09
CA LEU A 424 43.43 13.21 13.18
C LEU A 424 42.26 14.04 12.68
N SER A 425 42.05 13.98 11.36
CA SER A 425 40.97 14.68 10.67
C SER A 425 39.67 13.86 10.64
N VAL A 426 39.55 12.86 11.50
CA VAL A 426 38.43 11.92 11.69
C VAL A 426 38.46 11.47 13.16
N PHE A 427 37.52 10.64 13.59
CA PHE A 427 37.52 10.06 14.94
C PHE A 427 38.84 9.35 15.27
N SER A 428 39.37 9.65 16.46
CA SER A 428 40.56 9.02 17.02
C SER A 428 40.26 7.61 17.56
N GLY A 429 41.30 6.81 17.84
CA GLY A 429 41.12 5.54 18.54
C GLY A 429 40.49 5.74 19.94
N SER A 430 40.92 6.78 20.65
CA SER A 430 40.39 7.15 21.97
C SER A 430 38.90 7.55 21.91
N ASP A 431 38.44 8.10 20.80
CA ASP A 431 37.04 8.46 20.59
C ASP A 431 36.17 7.20 20.56
N LEU A 432 36.55 6.22 19.73
CA LEU A 432 35.86 4.94 19.62
C LEU A 432 35.94 4.14 20.94
N TYR A 433 37.09 4.17 21.61
CA TYR A 433 37.22 3.60 22.95
C TYR A 433 36.22 4.24 23.92
N THR A 434 36.11 5.56 23.92
CA THR A 434 35.15 6.29 24.79
C THR A 434 33.71 5.89 24.49
N LEU A 435 33.33 5.83 23.21
CA LEU A 435 32.02 5.32 22.79
C LEU A 435 31.74 3.91 23.36
N TYR A 436 32.69 2.99 23.23
CA TYR A 436 32.53 1.63 23.77
C TYR A 436 32.47 1.60 25.31
N GLN A 437 33.15 2.50 26.00
CA GLN A 437 33.02 2.65 27.46
C GLN A 437 31.63 3.14 27.85
N LEU A 438 31.04 4.11 27.13
CA LEU A 438 29.66 4.55 27.38
C LEU A 438 28.67 3.40 27.22
N TYR A 439 28.85 2.62 26.15
CA TYR A 439 28.04 1.43 25.89
C TYR A 439 28.16 0.38 27.01
N THR A 440 29.38 -0.04 27.34
CA THR A 440 29.60 -1.12 28.33
C THR A 440 29.25 -0.73 29.77
N ASN A 441 29.27 0.57 30.09
CA ASN A 441 28.86 1.07 31.39
C ASN A 441 27.34 1.31 31.50
N GLY A 442 26.58 1.12 30.41
CA GLY A 442 25.13 1.34 30.37
C GLY A 442 24.76 2.83 30.43
N ASN A 443 25.65 3.71 29.97
CA ASN A 443 25.39 5.15 29.89
C ASN A 443 24.56 5.52 28.65
N ILE A 444 24.60 4.72 27.58
CA ILE A 444 23.76 4.94 26.40
C ILE A 444 22.36 4.41 26.72
N SER A 445 21.36 5.29 26.74
CA SER A 445 19.99 4.95 27.17
C SER A 445 19.24 4.15 26.10
N ASP A 446 19.31 4.64 24.87
CA ASP A 446 18.92 3.95 23.64
C ASP A 446 20.09 3.97 22.66
N VAL A 447 20.45 2.78 22.16
CA VAL A 447 21.58 2.63 21.23
C VAL A 447 21.21 3.13 19.85
N ASP A 448 19.94 2.98 19.45
CA ASP A 448 19.45 3.32 18.12
C ASP A 448 19.32 4.85 17.97
N GLU A 449 19.29 5.59 19.10
CA GLU A 449 19.24 7.06 19.14
C GLU A 449 20.60 7.71 19.48
N TYR A 450 21.67 6.92 19.63
CA TYR A 450 22.95 7.46 20.03
C TYR A 450 23.72 8.13 18.88
N VAL A 451 24.21 9.36 19.12
CA VAL A 451 25.08 10.09 18.18
C VAL A 451 26.38 10.52 18.84
N MET A 452 27.51 10.27 18.16
CA MET A 452 28.77 10.93 18.50
C MET A 452 29.19 11.88 17.37
N VAL A 453 29.55 13.12 17.68
CA VAL A 453 29.99 14.13 16.67
C VAL A 453 31.36 14.68 17.04
N VAL A 454 32.25 14.77 16.05
CA VAL A 454 33.57 15.38 16.21
C VAL A 454 33.79 16.52 15.21
N ALA A 455 34.23 17.67 15.71
CA ALA A 455 34.81 18.73 14.89
C ALA A 455 36.33 18.58 14.86
N THR A 456 36.94 18.48 13.67
CA THR A 456 38.39 18.28 13.54
C THR A 456 39.06 19.38 12.72
N PRO A 457 40.30 19.74 13.05
CA PRO A 457 41.02 20.80 12.35
C PRO A 457 41.33 20.40 10.91
N GLY A 458 41.25 21.38 10.03
CA GLY A 458 41.63 21.24 8.63
C GLY A 458 43.14 21.13 8.38
N SER A 459 43.54 21.29 7.13
CA SER A 459 44.94 21.36 6.73
C SER A 459 45.60 22.69 7.18
N ASN A 460 44.80 23.74 7.42
CA ASN A 460 45.29 25.02 7.92
C ASN A 460 45.08 25.16 9.44
N ALA A 461 46.09 24.84 10.23
CA ALA A 461 46.02 24.95 11.70
C ALA A 461 45.69 26.35 12.27
N SER A 462 45.73 27.40 11.44
CA SER A 462 45.44 28.79 11.84
C SER A 462 44.11 29.31 11.33
N SER A 463 43.30 28.47 10.68
CA SER A 463 41.96 28.84 10.22
C SER A 463 41.01 27.66 10.44
N THR A 464 39.73 27.97 10.63
CA THR A 464 38.66 26.96 10.60
C THR A 464 38.11 26.74 9.20
N ASP A 465 38.68 27.42 8.19
CA ASP A 465 38.18 27.45 6.80
C ASP A 465 38.23 26.11 6.07
N ASP A 466 38.96 25.12 6.58
CA ASP A 466 39.03 23.76 6.04
C ASP A 466 38.81 22.67 7.10
N ASP A 467 38.23 23.04 8.25
CA ASP A 467 37.80 22.09 9.27
C ASP A 467 36.70 21.17 8.77
N THR A 468 36.59 20.02 9.41
CA THR A 468 35.59 18.99 9.11
C THR A 468 34.73 18.68 10.33
N VAL A 469 33.52 18.21 10.07
CA VAL A 469 32.58 17.72 11.08
C VAL A 469 32.15 16.32 10.65
N TYR A 470 32.29 15.36 11.55
CA TYR A 470 31.84 13.99 11.33
C TYR A 470 30.93 13.54 12.45
N ALA A 471 29.95 12.71 12.13
CA ALA A 471 29.14 12.01 13.11
C ALA A 471 29.22 10.50 12.90
N ILE A 472 29.09 9.73 13.98
CA ILE A 472 28.88 8.28 13.94
C ILE A 472 27.62 7.90 14.72
N THR A 473 26.89 6.93 14.18
CA THR A 473 25.73 6.27 14.78
C THR A 473 26.00 4.77 14.89
N ILE A 474 25.22 4.06 15.71
CA ILE A 474 25.30 2.59 15.85
C ILE A 474 24.12 2.00 15.09
N ASN A 475 24.38 1.34 13.95
CA ASN A 475 23.32 0.77 13.11
C ASN A 475 23.16 -0.74 13.27
N ASP A 476 24.14 -1.41 13.88
CA ASP A 476 24.05 -2.83 14.27
C ASP A 476 24.75 -3.03 15.61
N LEU A 477 23.94 -3.10 16.66
CA LEU A 477 24.39 -3.29 18.04
C LEU A 477 25.24 -4.55 18.24
N ASN A 478 24.92 -5.67 17.57
CA ASN A 478 25.67 -6.92 17.76
C ASN A 478 27.06 -6.80 17.14
N SER A 479 27.12 -6.27 15.91
CA SER A 479 28.38 -6.00 15.21
C SER A 479 29.24 -5.00 15.98
N PHE A 480 28.63 -3.93 16.53
CA PHE A 480 29.33 -2.96 17.36
C PHE A 480 29.86 -3.57 18.66
N ALA A 481 29.08 -4.37 19.36
CA ALA A 481 29.53 -5.06 20.57
C ALA A 481 30.70 -6.02 20.28
N GLU A 482 30.64 -6.77 19.18
CA GLU A 482 31.72 -7.66 18.76
C GLU A 482 33.00 -6.89 18.39
N PHE A 483 32.87 -5.84 17.58
CA PHE A 483 33.97 -4.96 17.21
C PHE A 483 34.62 -4.34 18.44
N GLY A 484 33.81 -3.78 19.34
CA GLY A 484 34.28 -3.15 20.56
C GLY A 484 35.01 -4.11 21.49
N SER A 485 34.49 -5.33 21.67
CA SER A 485 35.13 -6.34 22.53
C SER A 485 36.51 -6.79 22.03
N LYS A 486 36.78 -6.63 20.72
CA LYS A 486 38.04 -7.00 20.09
C LYS A 486 39.05 -5.85 20.05
N PHE A 487 38.59 -4.64 19.74
CA PHE A 487 39.46 -3.52 19.38
C PHE A 487 39.35 -2.30 20.30
N LEU A 488 38.25 -2.16 21.05
CA LEU A 488 37.94 -0.98 21.86
C LEU A 488 37.99 -1.24 23.38
N ILE A 489 38.56 -2.36 23.82
CA ILE A 489 38.82 -2.63 25.24
C ILE A 489 40.07 -1.90 25.77
N ASP A 490 40.90 -1.39 24.87
CA ASP A 490 42.16 -0.68 25.12
C ASP A 490 42.40 0.25 23.93
N ASP A 491 42.67 1.54 24.18
CA ASP A 491 42.90 2.55 23.15
C ASP A 491 44.11 2.21 22.26
N PHE A 492 45.10 1.50 22.80
CA PHE A 492 46.26 1.03 22.05
C PHE A 492 45.90 0.04 20.93
N LEU A 493 44.86 -0.78 21.11
CA LEU A 493 44.50 -1.80 20.12
C LEU A 493 43.91 -1.17 18.85
N ILE A 494 43.06 -0.16 19.01
CA ILE A 494 42.49 0.57 17.88
C ILE A 494 43.52 1.47 17.21
N ASP A 495 44.44 2.09 17.97
CA ASP A 495 45.56 2.84 17.41
C ASP A 495 46.50 1.94 16.60
N ALA A 496 46.78 0.72 17.08
CA ALA A 496 47.54 -0.27 16.33
C ALA A 496 46.80 -0.70 15.05
N LEU A 497 45.46 -0.75 15.08
CA LEU A 497 44.64 -1.02 13.91
C LEU A 497 44.71 0.12 12.89
N TYR A 498 44.70 1.38 13.34
CA TYR A 498 44.85 2.56 12.47
C TYR A 498 46.20 2.57 11.76
N GLN A 499 47.27 2.25 12.49
CA GLN A 499 48.65 2.24 11.98
C GLN A 499 48.99 1.01 11.13
N ASN A 500 48.14 -0.02 11.11
CA ASN A 500 48.34 -1.21 10.31
C ASN A 500 48.55 -0.82 8.82
N ILE A 501 49.43 -1.55 8.12
CA ILE A 501 49.79 -1.34 6.70
C ILE A 501 48.54 -1.27 5.79
N GLY A 502 47.45 -1.96 6.16
CA GLY A 502 46.19 -1.90 5.44
C GLY A 502 45.42 -0.58 5.59
N ASN A 503 45.37 -0.02 6.79
CA ASN A 503 44.50 1.11 7.12
C ASN A 503 45.23 2.46 6.98
N LYS A 504 46.42 2.61 7.57
CA LYS A 504 47.26 3.82 7.49
C LYS A 504 46.49 5.13 7.76
N ILE A 505 45.65 5.14 8.78
CA ILE A 505 44.99 6.36 9.26
C ILE A 505 46.03 7.11 10.09
N ASP A 506 46.34 8.34 9.72
CA ASP A 506 47.51 9.08 10.27
C ASP A 506 47.28 10.59 10.21
N THR A 507 47.91 11.34 11.11
CA THR A 507 47.81 12.81 11.16
C THR A 507 48.54 13.52 10.02
N ASN A 508 49.38 12.82 9.26
CA ASN A 508 50.23 13.37 8.20
C ASN A 508 49.72 13.05 6.77
N ILE A 509 48.47 12.60 6.64
CA ILE A 509 47.84 12.37 5.33
C ILE A 509 46.68 13.35 5.10
N SER A 510 46.24 13.47 3.85
CA SER A 510 45.15 14.37 3.49
C SER A 510 43.84 13.95 4.14
N ILE A 511 43.01 14.94 4.49
CA ILE A 511 41.68 14.76 5.09
C ILE A 511 40.85 13.71 4.34
N ASN A 512 40.68 13.87 3.02
CA ASN A 512 39.89 12.94 2.20
C ASN A 512 40.41 11.49 2.25
N LEU A 513 41.72 11.31 2.43
CA LEU A 513 42.33 9.98 2.52
C LEU A 513 42.12 9.36 3.90
N ASN A 514 42.13 10.17 4.97
CA ASN A 514 41.74 9.74 6.31
C ASN A 514 40.26 9.34 6.33
N GLU A 515 39.37 10.16 5.76
CA GLU A 515 37.95 9.87 5.63
C GLU A 515 37.70 8.53 4.90
N GLU A 516 38.30 8.36 3.73
CA GLU A 516 38.17 7.13 2.94
C GLU A 516 38.66 5.89 3.71
N ARG A 517 39.81 5.99 4.38
CA ARG A 517 40.41 4.89 5.14
C ARG A 517 39.63 4.56 6.40
N PHE A 518 39.10 5.58 7.06
CA PHE A 518 38.28 5.41 8.25
C PHE A 518 36.96 4.71 7.90
N ALA A 519 36.25 5.20 6.87
CA ALA A 519 35.04 4.54 6.39
C ALA A 519 35.29 3.07 5.97
N LYS A 520 36.43 2.79 5.32
CA LYS A 520 36.86 1.42 4.97
C LYS A 520 37.12 0.55 6.19
N LEU A 521 37.79 1.08 7.21
CA LEU A 521 38.02 0.37 8.46
C LEU A 521 36.70 -0.04 9.10
N LEU A 522 35.72 0.86 9.18
CA LEU A 522 34.40 0.53 9.74
C LEU A 522 33.72 -0.61 8.97
N LYS A 523 33.76 -0.58 7.63
CA LYS A 523 33.22 -1.66 6.79
C LYS A 523 33.98 -2.98 6.93
N ASP A 524 35.30 -2.95 6.75
CA ASP A 524 36.15 -4.15 6.66
C ASP A 524 36.12 -4.97 7.95
N PHE A 525 35.86 -4.31 9.09
CA PHE A 525 35.75 -4.93 10.39
C PHE A 525 34.30 -5.13 10.86
N SER A 526 33.32 -4.83 9.99
CA SER A 526 31.89 -4.92 10.30
C SER A 526 31.60 -4.26 11.65
N SER A 527 31.97 -2.99 11.80
CA SER A 527 31.98 -2.34 13.12
C SER A 527 30.60 -2.04 13.70
N GLY A 528 29.51 -2.22 12.93
CA GLY A 528 28.17 -1.78 13.31
C GLY A 528 28.05 -0.26 13.50
N LEU A 529 28.94 0.51 12.87
CA LEU A 529 28.96 1.97 12.94
C LEU A 529 28.76 2.55 11.54
N THR A 530 27.96 3.60 11.45
CA THR A 530 27.79 4.40 10.23
C THR A 530 28.54 5.73 10.37
N LEU A 531 29.24 6.18 9.31
CA LEU A 531 29.93 7.47 9.27
C LEU A 531 29.12 8.50 8.46
N HIS A 532 28.99 9.70 9.00
CA HIS A 532 28.34 10.84 8.38
C HIS A 532 29.29 12.04 8.35
N ARG A 533 29.24 12.81 7.26
CA ARG A 533 29.97 14.06 7.07
C ARG A 533 28.99 15.22 7.14
N GLY A 534 29.20 16.15 8.06
CA GLY A 534 28.38 17.36 8.19
C GLY A 534 28.94 18.53 7.38
N ASP A 535 28.08 19.40 6.86
CA ASP A 535 28.52 20.73 6.41
C ASP A 535 28.79 21.60 7.63
N ARG A 536 30.06 21.94 7.86
CA ARG A 536 30.44 22.74 9.01
C ARG A 536 29.85 24.16 9.02
N ASN A 537 29.40 24.68 7.87
CA ASN A 537 28.77 26.00 7.76
C ASN A 537 27.25 25.91 7.86
N ASP A 538 26.71 24.70 7.69
CA ASP A 538 25.30 24.38 7.78
C ASP A 538 25.14 23.02 8.48
N LEU A 539 25.08 23.07 9.81
CA LEU A 539 24.97 21.87 10.64
C LEU A 539 23.65 21.12 10.45
N THR A 540 22.76 21.56 9.54
CA THR A 540 21.55 20.83 9.13
C THR A 540 21.76 19.90 7.94
N SER A 541 22.90 20.00 7.25
CA SER A 541 23.22 19.16 6.10
C SER A 541 24.22 18.07 6.46
N TRP A 542 23.82 16.81 6.23
CA TRP A 542 24.61 15.62 6.52
C TRP A 542 24.67 14.71 5.31
N THR A 543 25.84 14.09 5.09
CA THR A 543 26.06 13.11 4.04
C THR A 543 26.52 11.80 4.65
N LYS A 544 25.74 10.73 4.50
CA LYS A 544 26.12 9.37 4.89
C LYS A 544 27.20 8.84 3.94
N LEU A 545 28.29 8.32 4.50
CA LEU A 545 29.44 7.81 3.78
C LEU A 545 29.47 6.27 3.85
N LYS A 546 29.17 5.61 2.73
CA LYS A 546 29.14 4.14 2.65
C LYS A 546 30.21 3.62 1.71
N VAL A 547 30.96 2.60 2.12
CA VAL A 547 31.97 1.96 1.26
C VAL A 547 31.33 0.88 0.39
N LYS A 548 31.39 1.03 -0.93
CA LYS A 548 30.92 0.03 -1.91
C LYS A 548 31.84 -1.20 -1.97
N ASN A 549 31.40 -2.25 -2.64
CA ASN A 549 32.18 -3.50 -2.78
C ASN A 549 33.46 -3.34 -3.61
N ASP A 550 33.54 -2.29 -4.43
CA ASP A 550 34.74 -1.91 -5.17
C ASP A 550 35.68 -0.98 -4.36
N ASN A 551 35.43 -0.82 -3.05
CA ASN A 551 36.16 0.07 -2.14
C ASN A 551 36.08 1.55 -2.50
N THR A 552 35.07 2.00 -3.25
CA THR A 552 34.76 3.42 -3.44
C THR A 552 33.75 3.93 -2.40
N ILE A 553 33.76 5.23 -2.12
CA ILE A 553 32.75 5.85 -1.23
C ILE A 553 31.50 6.19 -2.07
N LYS A 554 30.34 5.70 -1.62
CA LYS A 554 29.01 6.19 -1.99
C LYS A 554 28.64 7.27 -0.99
N GLU A 555 28.33 8.45 -1.50
CA GLU A 555 27.77 9.54 -0.72
C GLU A 555 26.26 9.54 -0.93
N SER A 556 25.52 9.58 0.17
CA SER A 556 24.07 9.74 0.17
C SER A 556 23.74 10.95 1.03
N ASN A 557 23.05 11.93 0.45
CA ASN A 557 22.63 13.10 1.21
C ASN A 557 21.48 12.71 2.14
N CYS A 558 21.55 13.15 3.39
CA CYS A 558 20.43 13.01 4.32
C CYS A 558 19.35 14.06 4.04
N ASN A 559 19.74 15.31 3.72
CA ASN A 559 18.84 16.47 3.62
C ASN A 559 19.11 17.35 2.40
#